data_AF-A0A167FEA9-F1
#
_entry.id   AF-A0A167FEA9-F1
#
_cell.length_a   1.000
_cell.length_b   1.000
_cell.length_c   1.000
_cell.angle_alpha   90.00
_cell.angle_beta   90.00
_cell.angle_gamma   90.00
#
_symmetry.space_group_name_H-M   'P 1'
#
loop_
_entity.id
_entity.type
_entity.pdbx_description
1 polymer ?
#
loop_
_entity_poly.entity_id
_entity_poly.type
_entity_poly.pdbx_seq_one_letter_code
_entity_poly.pdbx_strand_id
1 'polypeptide(L)'
;MNVNSTHHTFYAPHPPSSKLSDVEVPKSTMQSASIQVQISDNAKYAQEKWQSIANQYDVHNISDAEAGAMSRELFDSGFINTTQMMILMAPSSMDGSQLKKHDLLNDMKHTFKLSNALGGHTQASKNAYLSAINILERLDETKQTG
;
A
#
# COMPACT_ATOMS: atom_id res chain seq x y z
N MET A 1 -5.79 11.38 -63.28
CA MET A 1 -4.49 10.71 -63.05
C MET A 1 -3.39 11.62 -63.59
N ASN A 2 -2.54 12.17 -62.74
CA ASN A 2 -1.11 12.31 -63.02
C ASN A 2 -0.39 12.48 -61.69
N VAL A 3 0.65 11.67 -61.52
CA VAL A 3 1.38 11.42 -60.28
C VAL A 3 2.75 12.09 -60.34
N ASN A 4 3.20 12.55 -59.18
CA ASN A 4 4.56 12.66 -58.67
C ASN A 4 5.74 12.86 -59.63
N SER A 5 6.57 13.85 -59.31
CA SER A 5 8.02 13.79 -59.50
C SER A 5 8.73 14.74 -58.54
N THR A 6 9.59 14.20 -57.65
CA THR A 6 10.90 14.83 -57.33
C THR A 6 11.90 13.82 -56.74
N HIS A 7 12.81 13.35 -57.61
CA HIS A 7 14.25 13.15 -57.49
C HIS A 7 14.95 12.56 -56.23
N HIS A 8 15.42 11.31 -56.40
CA HIS A 8 16.77 10.70 -56.23
C HIS A 8 17.84 11.30 -55.29
N THR A 9 18.53 10.44 -54.50
CA THR A 9 19.99 10.13 -54.62
C THR A 9 20.46 9.00 -53.67
N PHE A 10 20.90 7.90 -54.29
CA PHE A 10 22.01 6.95 -54.03
C PHE A 10 22.58 6.68 -52.62
N TYR A 11 22.57 5.39 -52.23
CA TYR A 11 23.71 4.70 -51.60
C TYR A 11 23.87 3.28 -52.20
N ALA A 12 25.10 2.92 -52.52
CA ALA A 12 25.52 1.68 -53.19
C ALA A 12 25.94 0.58 -52.17
N PRO A 13 26.64 -0.51 -52.56
CA PRO A 13 26.17 -1.89 -52.47
C PRO A 13 26.76 -2.70 -51.28
N HIS A 14 26.07 -3.76 -50.88
CA HIS A 14 26.50 -4.75 -49.89
C HIS A 14 27.57 -5.72 -50.46
N PRO A 15 28.64 -6.04 -49.72
CA PRO A 15 29.50 -7.20 -49.96
C PRO A 15 29.16 -8.43 -49.08
N PRO A 16 29.68 -9.64 -49.41
CA PRO A 16 29.05 -10.93 -49.10
C PRO A 16 29.70 -11.75 -47.95
N SER A 17 28.91 -12.71 -47.45
CA SER A 17 29.19 -14.01 -46.79
C SER A 17 30.61 -14.35 -46.26
N SER A 18 30.70 -14.80 -44.99
CA SER A 18 31.78 -15.65 -44.45
C SER A 18 31.30 -16.51 -43.26
N LYS A 19 31.78 -17.75 -43.19
CA LYS A 19 31.41 -18.87 -42.31
C LYS A 19 32.12 -18.90 -40.94
N LEU A 20 31.47 -19.61 -40.00
CA LEU A 20 31.96 -20.39 -38.83
C LEU A 20 32.79 -19.70 -37.73
N SER A 21 32.32 -19.83 -36.47
CA SER A 21 33.10 -20.40 -35.35
C SER A 21 32.18 -20.73 -34.17
N ASP A 22 32.28 -21.98 -33.72
CA ASP A 22 31.77 -22.55 -32.49
C ASP A 22 32.29 -21.72 -31.29
N VAL A 23 31.39 -21.14 -30.49
CA VAL A 23 31.75 -20.54 -29.20
C VAL A 23 30.72 -21.02 -28.18
N GLU A 24 31.09 -22.15 -27.59
CA GLU A 24 30.83 -22.59 -26.22
C GLU A 24 30.04 -21.60 -25.35
N VAL A 25 28.84 -22.02 -24.95
CA VAL A 25 28.01 -21.34 -23.94
C VAL A 25 28.81 -21.25 -22.64
N PRO A 26 29.14 -20.05 -22.12
CA PRO A 26 29.69 -19.98 -20.78
C PRO A 26 28.59 -20.40 -19.82
N LYS A 27 28.80 -21.54 -19.16
CA LYS A 27 28.04 -21.98 -17.99
C LYS A 27 28.21 -20.90 -16.93
N SER A 28 27.30 -19.92 -16.93
CA SER A 28 27.20 -18.94 -15.88
C SER A 28 26.83 -19.70 -14.61
N THR A 29 27.82 -19.95 -13.77
CA THR A 29 27.63 -20.28 -12.36
C THR A 29 26.66 -19.24 -11.82
N MET A 30 25.41 -19.65 -11.60
CA MET A 30 24.49 -18.94 -10.72
C MET A 30 25.07 -19.05 -9.31
N GLN A 31 26.09 -18.24 -9.05
CA GLN A 31 26.40 -17.77 -7.74
C GLN A 31 25.07 -17.19 -7.24
N SER A 32 24.52 -17.81 -6.20
CA SER A 32 23.40 -17.25 -5.45
C SER A 32 23.85 -15.88 -4.95
N ALA A 33 23.67 -14.87 -5.79
CA ALA A 33 23.56 -13.50 -5.36
C ALA A 33 22.31 -13.53 -4.49
N SER A 34 22.52 -13.76 -3.20
CA SER A 34 21.56 -13.44 -2.17
C SER A 34 21.08 -12.05 -2.51
N ILE A 35 19.85 -11.95 -3.02
CA ILE A 35 19.20 -10.68 -3.32
C ILE A 35 18.91 -10.07 -1.95
N GLN A 36 19.96 -9.55 -1.31
CA GLN A 36 19.81 -8.60 -0.22
C GLN A 36 19.34 -7.33 -0.91
N VAL A 37 18.02 -7.23 -1.11
CA VAL A 37 17.36 -5.99 -1.46
C VAL A 37 17.73 -5.02 -0.35
N GLN A 38 18.62 -4.07 -0.64
CA GLN A 38 18.95 -3.03 0.31
C GLN A 38 17.69 -2.19 0.52
N ILE A 39 16.98 -2.46 1.61
CA ILE A 39 15.86 -1.66 2.06
C ILE A 39 16.40 -0.25 2.27
N SER A 40 15.83 0.73 1.58
CA SER A 40 16.25 2.12 1.74
C SER A 40 16.03 2.57 3.19
N ASP A 41 16.85 3.49 3.68
CA ASP A 41 16.73 4.00 5.06
C ASP A 41 15.31 4.53 5.36
N ASN A 42 14.66 5.13 4.36
CA ASN A 42 13.28 5.58 4.45
C ASN A 42 12.28 4.43 4.64
N ALA A 43 12.46 3.32 3.93
CA ALA A 43 11.60 2.15 4.05
C ALA A 43 11.77 1.49 5.43
N LYS A 44 13.01 1.44 5.94
CA LYS A 44 13.29 0.95 7.29
C LYS A 44 12.65 1.84 8.35
N TYR A 45 12.81 3.15 8.25
CA TYR A 45 12.19 4.12 9.16
C TYR A 45 10.66 4.02 9.15
N ALA A 46 10.04 3.90 7.97
CA ALA A 46 8.60 3.71 7.86
C ALA A 46 8.14 2.42 8.53
N GLN A 47 8.87 1.32 8.37
CA GLN A 47 8.57 0.05 9.04
C GLN A 47 8.70 0.17 10.56
N GLU A 48 9.77 0.78 11.07
CA GLU A 48 9.97 1.01 12.50
C GLU A 48 8.84 1.86 13.10
N LYS A 49 8.42 2.93 12.39
CA LYS A 49 7.29 3.76 12.83
C LYS A 49 5.97 3.00 12.81
N TRP A 50 5.71 2.23 11.77
CA TRP A 50 4.51 1.40 11.69
C TRP A 50 4.45 0.39 12.84
N GLN A 51 5.57 -0.31 13.11
CA GLN A 51 5.68 -1.24 14.24
C GLN A 51 5.48 -0.54 15.59
N SER A 52 6.06 0.64 15.77
CA SER A 52 5.90 1.42 17.01
C SER A 52 4.43 1.74 17.28
N ILE A 53 3.69 2.17 16.26
CA ILE A 53 2.25 2.47 16.39
C ILE A 53 1.47 1.18 16.70
N ALA A 54 1.75 0.09 15.98
CA ALA A 54 1.09 -1.21 16.20
C ALA A 54 1.31 -1.75 17.63
N ASN A 55 2.49 -1.51 18.21
CA ASN A 55 2.80 -1.94 19.58
C ASN A 55 2.12 -1.07 20.64
N GLN A 56 1.90 0.21 20.33
CA GLN A 56 1.32 1.18 21.25
C GLN A 56 -0.20 1.06 21.38
N TYR A 57 -0.88 0.68 20.29
CA TYR A 57 -2.34 0.67 20.21
C TYR A 57 -2.88 -0.74 19.97
N ASP A 58 -3.85 -1.17 20.80
CA ASP A 58 -4.55 -2.43 20.61
C ASP A 58 -5.90 -2.19 19.95
N VAL A 59 -6.02 -2.45 18.65
CA VAL A 59 -7.26 -2.17 17.90
C VAL A 59 -8.48 -3.00 18.36
N HIS A 60 -8.27 -4.06 19.15
CA HIS A 60 -9.33 -4.85 19.78
C HIS A 60 -9.65 -4.40 21.22
N ASN A 61 -8.84 -3.50 21.78
CA ASN A 61 -8.99 -2.99 23.15
C ASN A 61 -8.53 -1.53 23.26
N ILE A 62 -9.26 -0.65 22.57
CA ILE A 62 -8.94 0.78 22.43
C ILE A 62 -10.12 1.66 22.87
N SER A 63 -9.83 2.79 23.48
CA SER A 63 -10.81 3.84 23.77
C SER A 63 -10.90 4.84 22.61
N ASP A 64 -11.99 5.63 22.51
CA ASP A 64 -12.12 6.64 21.46
C ASP A 64 -10.98 7.68 21.52
N ALA A 65 -10.50 8.02 22.72
CA ALA A 65 -9.35 8.91 22.90
C ALA A 65 -8.04 8.31 22.36
N GLU A 66 -7.78 7.03 22.65
CA GLU A 66 -6.63 6.29 22.11
C GLU A 66 -6.74 6.13 20.58
N ALA A 67 -7.95 5.86 20.05
CA ALA A 67 -8.19 5.77 18.62
C ALA A 67 -7.94 7.11 17.90
N GLY A 68 -8.34 8.21 18.53
CA GLY A 68 -8.02 9.56 18.08
C GLY A 68 -6.51 9.81 18.01
N ALA A 69 -5.77 9.47 19.07
CA ALA A 69 -4.30 9.59 19.10
C ALA A 69 -3.62 8.71 18.03
N MET A 70 -4.03 7.45 17.92
CA MET A 70 -3.55 6.52 16.89
C MET A 70 -3.77 7.08 15.48
N SER A 71 -4.98 7.54 15.18
CA SER A 71 -5.30 8.12 13.86
C SER A 71 -4.43 9.34 13.55
N ARG A 72 -4.11 10.16 14.56
CA ARG A 72 -3.27 11.33 14.40
C ARG A 72 -1.81 10.94 14.14
N GLU A 73 -1.27 9.97 14.87
CA GLU A 73 0.10 9.46 14.65
C GLU A 73 0.25 8.81 13.27
N LEU A 74 -0.75 8.05 12.84
CA LEU A 74 -0.80 7.49 11.49
C LEU A 74 -0.80 8.58 10.41
N PHE A 75 -1.56 9.66 10.63
CA PHE A 75 -1.63 10.78 9.70
C PHE A 75 -0.31 11.56 9.66
N ASP A 76 0.26 11.88 10.82
CA ASP A 76 1.52 12.61 10.94
C ASP A 76 2.71 11.81 10.37
N SER A 77 2.62 10.47 10.40
CA SER A 77 3.58 9.57 9.76
C SER A 77 3.35 9.38 8.26
N GLY A 78 2.31 9.99 7.69
CA GLY A 78 1.97 9.88 6.26
C GLY A 78 1.37 8.54 5.84
N PHE A 79 0.97 7.71 6.80
CA PHE A 79 0.39 6.39 6.54
C PHE A 79 -1.07 6.45 6.12
N ILE A 80 -1.77 7.49 6.55
CA ILE A 80 -3.18 7.71 6.24
C ILE A 80 -3.43 9.13 5.76
N ASN A 81 -4.49 9.33 4.99
CA ASN A 81 -4.97 10.63 4.57
C ASN A 81 -6.03 11.18 5.53
N THR A 82 -6.44 12.44 5.30
CA THR A 82 -7.43 13.13 6.13
C THR A 82 -8.77 12.38 6.22
N THR A 83 -9.25 11.78 5.13
CA THR A 83 -10.51 11.03 5.13
C THR A 83 -10.43 9.82 6.05
N GLN A 84 -9.33 9.06 5.98
CA GLN A 84 -9.10 7.91 6.86
C GLN A 84 -8.94 8.36 8.31
N MET A 85 -8.23 9.46 8.56
CA MET A 85 -8.12 10.05 9.90
C MET A 85 -9.52 10.39 10.46
N MET A 86 -10.36 11.07 9.68
CA MET A 86 -11.72 11.42 10.11
C MET A 86 -12.58 10.20 10.42
N ILE A 87 -12.46 9.13 9.61
CA ILE A 87 -13.18 7.86 9.86
C ILE A 87 -12.70 7.22 11.16
N LEU A 88 -11.39 7.15 11.40
CA LEU A 88 -10.80 6.54 12.59
C LEU A 88 -11.00 7.36 13.87
N MET A 89 -11.20 8.67 13.76
CA MET A 89 -11.52 9.56 14.88
C MET A 89 -13.02 9.60 15.22
N ALA A 90 -13.88 9.05 14.36
CA ALA A 90 -15.31 9.11 14.59
C ALA A 90 -15.64 8.33 15.86
N PRO A 91 -16.38 8.92 16.82
CA PRO A 91 -16.73 8.23 18.05
C PRO A 91 -17.60 7.01 17.73
N SER A 92 -17.29 5.89 18.38
CA SER A 92 -18.03 4.64 18.24
C SER A 92 -19.48 4.74 18.74
N SER A 93 -19.75 5.67 19.67
CA SER A 93 -21.08 5.91 20.22
C SER A 93 -21.32 7.37 20.64
N MET A 94 -22.59 7.76 20.72
CA MET A 94 -23.00 9.09 21.23
C MET A 94 -23.09 9.13 22.77
N ASP A 95 -22.82 8.02 23.47
CA ASP A 95 -22.99 7.94 24.92
C ASP A 95 -21.90 8.69 25.72
N GLY A 96 -20.89 9.21 25.01
CA GLY A 96 -19.88 10.11 25.56
C GLY A 96 -18.79 9.41 26.38
N SER A 97 -18.77 8.08 26.44
CA SER A 97 -17.76 7.34 27.19
C SER A 97 -16.43 7.21 26.41
N GLN A 98 -15.76 8.34 26.15
CA GLN A 98 -14.51 8.40 25.38
C GLN A 98 -13.35 7.56 25.95
N LEU A 99 -13.46 7.13 27.21
CA LEU A 99 -12.48 6.30 27.92
C LEU A 99 -12.84 4.81 27.92
N LYS A 100 -14.05 4.44 27.47
CA LYS A 100 -14.47 3.04 27.44
C LYS A 100 -13.75 2.33 26.30
N LYS A 101 -13.01 1.28 26.65
CA LYS A 101 -12.35 0.45 25.66
C LYS A 101 -13.35 -0.45 24.95
N HIS A 102 -13.15 -0.60 23.65
CA HIS A 102 -13.96 -1.39 22.75
C HIS A 102 -13.09 -1.98 21.63
N ASP A 103 -13.71 -2.83 20.81
CA ASP A 103 -13.07 -3.48 19.69
C ASP A 103 -13.31 -2.67 18.41
N LEU A 104 -12.48 -1.65 18.21
CA LEU A 104 -12.61 -0.73 17.08
C LEU A 104 -12.61 -1.46 15.74
N LEU A 105 -11.73 -2.46 15.57
CA LEU A 105 -11.64 -3.20 14.31
C LEU A 105 -12.93 -3.96 14.00
N ASN A 106 -13.46 -4.72 14.97
CA ASN A 106 -14.70 -5.46 14.76
C ASN A 106 -15.91 -4.52 14.66
N ASP A 107 -15.96 -3.44 15.44
CA ASP A 107 -17.04 -2.45 15.39
C ASP A 107 -17.11 -1.77 14.01
N MET A 108 -15.96 -1.40 13.44
CA MET A 108 -15.90 -0.84 12.08
C MET A 108 -16.31 -1.85 11.01
N LYS A 109 -15.87 -3.11 11.11
CA LYS A 109 -16.28 -4.21 10.21
C LYS A 109 -17.79 -4.43 10.25
N HIS A 110 -18.37 -4.46 11.44
CA HIS A 110 -19.81 -4.62 11.64
C HIS A 110 -20.59 -3.43 11.09
N THR A 111 -20.16 -2.21 11.41
CA THR A 111 -20.78 -0.97 10.94
C THR A 111 -20.77 -0.91 9.42
N PHE A 112 -19.63 -1.18 8.79
CA PHE A 112 -19.50 -1.21 7.34
C PHE A 112 -20.40 -2.27 6.70
N LYS A 113 -20.43 -3.50 7.25
CA LYS A 113 -21.28 -4.59 6.73
C LYS A 113 -22.76 -4.20 6.77
N LEU A 114 -23.20 -3.61 7.89
CA LEU A 114 -24.59 -3.15 8.05
C LEU A 114 -24.92 -2.01 7.09
N SER A 115 -24.12 -0.95 7.06
CA SER A 115 -24.40 0.23 6.23
C SER A 115 -24.31 -0.07 4.73
N ASN A 116 -23.38 -0.95 4.32
CA ASN A 116 -23.28 -1.39 2.93
C ASN A 116 -24.49 -2.22 2.49
N ALA A 117 -25.05 -3.06 3.37
CA ALA A 117 -26.26 -3.83 3.08
C ALA A 117 -27.50 -2.94 2.93
N LEU A 118 -27.55 -1.82 3.66
CA LEU A 118 -28.64 -0.84 3.59
C LEU A 118 -28.51 0.14 2.42
N GLY A 119 -27.47 0.01 1.59
CA GLY A 119 -27.23 0.91 0.45
C GLY A 119 -26.77 2.32 0.83
N GLY A 120 -26.33 2.53 2.08
CA GLY A 120 -26.04 3.86 2.62
C GLY A 120 -24.74 4.51 2.12
N HIS A 121 -23.93 3.83 1.30
CA HIS A 121 -22.61 4.32 0.89
C HIS A 121 -22.50 4.53 -0.62
N THR A 122 -22.02 5.72 -1.01
CA THR A 122 -21.42 5.93 -2.34
C THR A 122 -20.16 5.08 -2.50
N GLN A 123 -19.74 4.77 -3.72
CA GLN A 123 -18.52 3.96 -3.96
C GLN A 123 -17.28 4.57 -3.28
N ALA A 124 -17.16 5.90 -3.30
CA ALA A 124 -16.06 6.60 -2.63
C ALA A 124 -16.07 6.37 -1.11
N SER A 125 -17.25 6.45 -0.48
CA SER A 125 -17.41 6.20 0.96
C SER A 125 -17.07 4.74 1.31
N LYS A 126 -17.48 3.78 0.47
CA LYS A 126 -17.13 2.37 0.65
C LYS A 126 -15.62 2.16 0.65
N ASN A 127 -14.93 2.73 -0.33
CA ASN A 127 -13.49 2.60 -0.46
C ASN A 127 -12.75 3.24 0.74
N ALA A 128 -13.23 4.39 1.23
CA ALA A 128 -12.64 5.04 2.39
C ALA A 128 -12.78 4.18 3.67
N TYR A 129 -13.96 3.61 3.91
CA TYR A 129 -14.19 2.70 5.05
C TYR A 129 -13.35 1.43 4.96
N LEU A 130 -13.34 0.76 3.80
CA LEU A 130 -12.53 -0.44 3.59
C LEU A 130 -11.05 -0.13 3.79
N SER A 131 -10.59 1.02 3.30
CA SER A 131 -9.20 1.41 3.49
C SER A 131 -8.85 1.62 4.97
N ALA A 132 -9.74 2.25 5.75
CA ALA A 132 -9.54 2.41 7.19
C ALA A 132 -9.53 1.06 7.92
N ILE A 133 -10.42 0.13 7.55
CA ILE A 133 -10.41 -1.25 8.08
C ILE A 133 -9.08 -1.94 7.77
N ASN A 134 -8.60 -1.87 6.52
CA ASN A 134 -7.33 -2.49 6.13
C ASN A 134 -6.13 -1.92 6.91
N ILE A 135 -6.16 -0.63 7.28
CA ILE A 135 -5.12 -0.01 8.12
C ILE A 135 -5.12 -0.66 9.51
N LEU A 136 -6.30 -0.82 10.11
CA LEU A 136 -6.45 -1.45 11.42
C LEU A 136 -6.07 -2.94 11.41
N GLU A 137 -6.45 -3.68 10.35
CA GLU A 137 -6.02 -5.08 10.17
C GLU A 137 -4.51 -5.20 10.08
N ARG A 138 -3.87 -4.31 9.31
CA ARG A 138 -2.41 -4.32 9.19
C ARG A 138 -1.72 -3.95 10.50
N LEU A 139 -2.30 -3.08 11.34
CA LEU A 139 -1.78 -2.80 12.68
C LEU A 139 -1.87 -4.04 13.58
N ASP A 140 -3.00 -4.75 13.56
CA ASP A 140 -3.19 -6.00 14.31
C ASP A 140 -2.20 -7.08 13.87
N GLU A 141 -2.07 -7.33 12.56
CA GLU A 141 -1.10 -8.27 12.00
C GLU A 141 0.34 -7.93 12.42
N THR A 142 0.71 -6.65 12.33
CA THR A 142 2.05 -6.18 12.71
C THR A 142 2.33 -6.43 14.18
N LYS A 143 1.34 -6.18 15.05
CA LYS A 143 1.45 -6.42 16.50
C LYS A 143 1.62 -7.91 16.82
N GLN A 144 0.97 -8.80 16.08
CA GLN A 144 1.09 -10.26 16.28
C GLN A 144 2.44 -10.82 15.83
N THR A 145 3.13 -10.14 14.91
CA THR A 145 4.44 -10.57 14.39
C THR A 145 5.65 -9.98 15.12
N GLY A 146 5.44 -8.99 16.00
CA GLY A 146 6.49 -8.29 16.76
C GLY A 146 6.72 -8.89 18.13
#